data_AF-A0A3D1AB18-F1
#
_entry.id   AF-A0A3D1AB18-F1
#
_cell.length_a   1.000
_cell.length_b   1.000
_cell.length_c   1.000
_cell.angle_alpha   90.00
_cell.angle_beta   90.00
_cell.angle_gamma   90.00
#
_symmetry.space_group_name_H-M   'P 1'
#
loop_
_entity.id
_entity.type
_entity.pdbx_description
1 polymer ?
#
loop_
_entity_poly.entity_id
_entity_poly.type
_entity_poly.pdbx_seq_one_letter_code
_entity_poly.pdbx_strand_id
1 'polypeptide(L)'
;MAAAAVQGYKAFYAPKGTATTQSAIRTANLVGFRAVLDRWVDLVMQEDKKLATDARAAAVGFGGAGSKDLTHFMELVHANTKSAALKTQTVKVMNYFYDHVLVDNATTGDKFKKAYGLGVYLPGWSFDADYNELSWAKDGRWDEFMQWLTAKDAAPAATTAAR
;
A
#
# COMPACT_ATOMS: atom_id res chain seq x y z
N MET A 1 19.44 3.19 -17.99
CA MET A 1 20.29 2.96 -16.80
C MET A 1 19.51 2.44 -15.59
N ALA A 2 18.39 3.05 -15.18
CA ALA A 2 17.64 2.62 -13.99
C ALA A 2 17.20 1.13 -14.01
N ALA A 3 16.61 0.65 -15.10
CA ALA A 3 16.24 -0.77 -15.24
C ALA A 3 17.47 -1.70 -15.20
N ALA A 4 18.59 -1.31 -15.83
CA ALA A 4 19.81 -2.11 -15.81
C ALA A 4 20.38 -2.27 -14.39
N ALA A 5 20.26 -1.24 -13.53
CA ALA A 5 20.65 -1.35 -12.12
C ALA A 5 19.79 -2.37 -11.37
N VAL A 6 18.47 -2.32 -11.57
CA VAL A 6 17.50 -3.26 -10.98
C VAL A 6 17.81 -4.70 -11.39
N GLN A 7 18.02 -4.95 -12.68
CA GLN A 7 18.35 -6.29 -13.17
C GLN A 7 19.74 -6.76 -12.75
N GLY A 8 20.73 -5.86 -12.68
CA GLY A 8 22.07 -6.18 -12.20
C GLY A 8 22.08 -6.63 -10.74
N TYR A 9 21.29 -5.96 -9.88
CA TYR A 9 21.14 -6.35 -8.48
C TYR A 9 20.50 -7.73 -8.35
N LYS A 10 19.42 -8.01 -9.10
CA LYS A 10 18.81 -9.34 -9.17
C LYS A 10 19.81 -10.40 -9.61
N ALA A 11 20.55 -10.15 -10.69
CA ALA A 11 21.53 -11.10 -11.23
C ALA A 11 22.63 -11.43 -10.21
N PHE A 12 23.02 -10.46 -9.38
CA PHE A 12 24.00 -10.67 -8.33
C PHE A 12 23.48 -11.51 -7.14
N TYR A 13 22.24 -11.27 -6.70
CA TYR A 13 21.68 -11.93 -5.52
C TYR A 13 20.98 -13.26 -5.81
N ALA A 14 20.44 -13.47 -7.02
CA ALA A 14 19.70 -14.67 -7.36
C ALA A 14 20.51 -15.98 -7.15
N PRO A 15 21.78 -16.09 -7.58
CA PRO A 15 22.59 -17.30 -7.36
C PRO A 15 22.93 -17.55 -5.88
N LYS A 16 22.79 -16.53 -5.02
CA LYS A 16 23.14 -16.60 -3.59
C LYS A 16 21.99 -17.09 -2.71
N GLY A 17 20.81 -17.34 -3.29
CA GLY A 17 19.62 -17.73 -2.53
C GLY A 17 19.14 -16.67 -1.52
N THR A 18 19.65 -15.43 -1.60
CA THR A 18 19.26 -14.35 -0.69
C THR A 18 17.98 -13.70 -1.21
N ALA A 19 16.96 -13.60 -0.35
CA ALA A 19 15.72 -12.92 -0.71
C ALA A 19 15.93 -11.40 -0.71
N THR A 20 15.64 -10.75 -1.83
CA THR A 20 15.87 -9.31 -2.02
C THR A 20 14.79 -8.67 -2.88
N THR A 21 14.70 -7.35 -2.82
CA THR A 21 13.88 -6.52 -3.71
C THR A 21 14.69 -5.32 -4.18
N GLN A 22 14.48 -4.90 -5.43
CA GLN A 22 14.89 -3.59 -5.91
C GLN A 22 13.92 -3.13 -7.00
N SER A 23 13.52 -1.87 -6.95
CA SER A 23 12.69 -1.25 -7.99
C SER A 23 13.25 0.10 -8.39
N ALA A 24 12.87 0.54 -9.59
CA ALA A 24 13.11 1.87 -10.09
C ALA A 24 11.77 2.52 -10.44
N ILE A 25 11.59 3.78 -10.02
CA ILE A 25 10.37 4.54 -10.28
C ILE A 25 10.67 5.88 -10.95
N ARG A 26 9.69 6.39 -11.71
CA ARG A 26 9.72 7.69 -12.36
C ARG A 26 9.05 8.73 -11.46
N THR A 27 9.87 9.50 -10.76
CA THR A 27 9.41 10.49 -9.78
C THR A 27 8.54 11.60 -10.40
N ALA A 28 8.80 11.96 -11.66
CA ALA A 28 8.03 12.95 -12.41
C ALA A 28 6.52 12.65 -12.48
N ASN A 29 6.13 11.37 -12.34
CA ASN A 29 4.73 10.95 -12.44
C ASN A 29 4.08 10.72 -11.07
N LEU A 30 4.78 10.96 -9.96
CA LEU A 30 4.25 10.71 -8.62
C LEU A 30 3.09 11.63 -8.24
N VAL A 31 3.08 12.88 -8.73
CA VAL A 31 1.95 13.81 -8.51
C VAL A 31 0.68 13.26 -9.17
N GLY A 32 0.78 12.78 -10.41
CA GLY A 32 -0.35 12.19 -11.10
C GLY A 32 -0.80 10.86 -10.48
N PHE A 33 0.16 10.04 -10.02
CA PHE A 33 -0.15 8.80 -9.31
C PHE A 33 -0.90 9.05 -8.01
N ARG A 34 -0.43 10.03 -7.21
CA ARG A 34 -1.09 10.45 -5.97
C ARG A 34 -2.54 10.84 -6.22
N ALA A 35 -2.82 11.67 -7.23
CA ALA A 35 -4.19 12.07 -7.54
C ALA A 35 -5.13 10.89 -7.91
N VAL A 36 -4.60 9.80 -8.51
CA VAL A 36 -5.39 8.58 -8.79
C VAL A 36 -5.58 7.75 -7.52
N LEU A 37 -4.56 7.70 -6.65
CA LEU A 37 -4.59 7.02 -5.36
C LEU A 37 -5.51 7.72 -4.35
N ASP A 38 -5.55 9.04 -4.32
CA ASP A 38 -6.41 9.83 -3.42
C ASP A 38 -7.90 9.51 -3.67
N ARG A 39 -8.30 9.37 -4.94
CA ARG A 39 -9.65 8.90 -5.31
C ARG A 39 -9.93 7.46 -4.89
N TRP A 40 -8.89 6.62 -4.80
CA TRP A 40 -9.04 5.26 -4.29
C TRP A 40 -9.22 5.27 -2.77
N VAL A 41 -8.48 6.13 -2.06
CA VAL A 41 -8.65 6.35 -0.62
C VAL A 41 -10.10 6.73 -0.30
N ASP A 42 -10.67 7.67 -1.06
CA ASP A 42 -12.05 8.12 -0.88
C ASP A 42 -13.08 6.99 -0.95
N LEU A 43 -12.81 5.99 -1.79
CA LEU A 43 -13.69 4.85 -1.99
C LEU A 43 -13.47 3.77 -0.93
N VAL A 44 -12.22 3.42 -0.61
CA VAL A 44 -11.93 2.35 0.36
C VAL A 44 -12.39 2.74 1.77
N MET A 45 -12.34 4.02 2.13
CA MET A 45 -12.82 4.51 3.43
C MET A 45 -14.35 4.42 3.60
N GLN A 46 -15.09 4.14 2.52
CA GLN A 46 -16.53 3.86 2.56
C GLN A 46 -16.85 2.37 2.75
N GLU A 47 -15.85 1.49 2.66
CA GLU A 47 -16.02 0.05 2.87
C GLU A 47 -16.00 -0.31 4.37
N ASP A 48 -16.31 -1.57 4.67
CA ASP A 48 -16.01 -2.14 5.98
C ASP A 48 -14.50 -2.09 6.22
N LYS A 49 -14.09 -1.44 7.32
CA LYS A 49 -12.69 -1.32 7.75
C LYS A 49 -11.98 -2.68 7.79
N LYS A 50 -12.72 -3.77 8.09
CA LYS A 50 -12.19 -5.14 8.10
C LYS A 50 -11.59 -5.57 6.76
N LEU A 51 -12.17 -5.15 5.64
CA LEU A 51 -11.62 -5.41 4.30
C LEU A 51 -10.18 -4.91 4.18
N ALA A 52 -9.94 -3.68 4.60
CA ALA A 52 -8.63 -3.04 4.51
C ALA A 52 -7.66 -3.58 5.59
N THR A 53 -8.12 -3.88 6.80
CA THR A 53 -7.22 -4.42 7.85
C THR A 53 -6.78 -5.86 7.55
N ASP A 54 -7.66 -6.69 6.98
CA ASP A 54 -7.32 -8.05 6.51
C ASP A 54 -6.32 -7.99 5.34
N ALA A 55 -6.57 -7.13 4.35
CA ALA A 55 -5.66 -6.92 3.23
C ALA A 55 -4.28 -6.43 3.71
N ARG A 56 -4.22 -5.50 4.67
CA ARG A 56 -2.96 -5.02 5.27
C ARG A 56 -2.20 -6.16 5.95
N ALA A 57 -2.89 -7.02 6.68
CA ALA A 57 -2.27 -8.13 7.40
C ALA A 57 -1.61 -9.13 6.43
N ALA A 58 -2.30 -9.44 5.32
CA ALA A 58 -1.83 -10.37 4.30
C ALA A 58 -0.82 -9.77 3.30
N ALA A 59 -0.76 -8.44 3.17
CA ALA A 59 0.18 -7.78 2.26
C ALA A 59 1.65 -8.08 2.62
N VAL A 60 2.51 -8.12 1.58
CA VAL A 60 3.94 -8.40 1.73
C VAL A 60 4.57 -7.26 2.53
N GLY A 61 5.39 -7.60 3.52
CA GLY A 61 6.10 -6.62 4.34
C GLY A 61 7.60 -6.58 4.04
N PHE A 62 8.18 -5.39 4.11
CA PHE A 62 9.61 -5.15 3.85
C PHE A 62 10.46 -5.06 5.12
N GLY A 63 9.86 -5.29 6.28
CA GLY A 63 10.49 -5.07 7.59
C GLY A 63 10.12 -3.72 8.19
N GLY A 64 10.32 -3.56 9.50
CA GLY A 64 9.88 -2.38 10.24
C GLY A 64 8.36 -2.35 10.51
N ALA A 65 7.92 -1.42 11.36
CA ALA A 65 6.52 -1.26 11.71
C ALA A 65 5.75 -0.61 10.56
N GLY A 66 5.08 -1.41 9.75
CA GLY A 66 4.08 -0.94 8.79
C GLY A 66 4.57 -0.72 7.35
N SER A 67 5.81 -1.07 6.99
CA SER A 67 6.22 -1.03 5.57
C SER A 67 5.63 -2.22 4.81
N LYS A 68 4.72 -1.96 3.88
CA LYS A 68 3.96 -2.97 3.13
C LYS A 68 3.93 -2.65 1.63
N ASP A 69 3.86 -3.69 0.80
CA ASP A 69 3.73 -3.52 -0.65
C ASP A 69 2.34 -2.98 -1.01
N LEU A 70 2.31 -1.83 -1.68
CA LEU A 70 1.07 -1.14 -2.05
C LEU A 70 0.24 -1.98 -3.01
N THR A 71 0.85 -2.49 -4.09
CA THR A 71 0.08 -3.17 -5.13
C THR A 71 -0.45 -4.51 -4.66
N HIS A 72 0.27 -5.24 -3.79
CA HIS A 72 -0.25 -6.46 -3.20
C HIS A 72 -1.40 -6.18 -2.22
N PHE A 73 -1.27 -5.11 -1.42
CA PHE A 73 -2.38 -4.64 -0.59
C PHE A 73 -3.62 -4.32 -1.44
N MET A 74 -3.45 -3.60 -2.54
CA MET A 74 -4.53 -3.26 -3.48
C MET A 74 -5.11 -4.49 -4.18
N GLU A 75 -4.29 -5.46 -4.59
CA GLU A 75 -4.71 -6.75 -5.16
C GLU A 75 -5.67 -7.48 -4.19
N LEU A 76 -5.32 -7.50 -2.90
CA LEU A 76 -6.14 -8.11 -1.85
C LEU A 76 -7.46 -7.35 -1.61
N VAL A 77 -7.43 -6.01 -1.60
CA VAL A 77 -8.67 -5.21 -1.50
C VAL A 77 -9.57 -5.46 -2.71
N HIS A 78 -9.02 -5.42 -3.92
CA HIS A 78 -9.76 -5.67 -5.17
C HIS A 78 -10.42 -7.06 -5.18
N ALA A 79 -9.70 -8.08 -4.75
CA ALA A 79 -10.20 -9.46 -4.71
C ALA A 79 -11.40 -9.63 -3.77
N ASN A 80 -11.46 -8.87 -2.68
CA ASN A 80 -12.40 -9.10 -1.59
C ASN A 80 -13.53 -8.06 -1.49
N THR A 81 -13.39 -6.87 -2.09
CA THR A 81 -14.46 -5.88 -2.09
C THR A 81 -15.66 -6.34 -2.94
N LYS A 82 -16.86 -5.90 -2.54
CA LYS A 82 -18.09 -6.03 -3.35
C LYS A 82 -18.38 -4.77 -4.18
N SER A 83 -17.70 -3.66 -3.91
CA SER A 83 -17.91 -2.39 -4.60
C SER A 83 -17.31 -2.39 -5.99
N ALA A 84 -18.17 -2.29 -7.01
CA ALA A 84 -17.75 -2.20 -8.40
C ALA A 84 -16.92 -0.93 -8.68
N ALA A 85 -17.25 0.18 -7.98
CA ALA A 85 -16.51 1.42 -8.07
C ALA A 85 -15.08 1.25 -7.51
N LEU A 86 -14.94 0.63 -6.33
CA LEU A 86 -13.63 0.38 -5.74
C LEU A 86 -12.81 -0.60 -6.59
N LYS A 87 -13.40 -1.66 -7.15
CA LYS A 87 -12.68 -2.56 -8.08
C LYS A 87 -12.12 -1.79 -9.27
N THR A 88 -12.98 -1.03 -9.93
CA THR A 88 -12.61 -0.24 -11.11
C THR A 88 -11.49 0.76 -10.77
N GLN A 89 -11.61 1.47 -9.64
CA GLN A 89 -10.60 2.43 -9.24
C GLN A 89 -9.29 1.75 -8.82
N THR A 90 -9.35 0.57 -8.20
CA THR A 90 -8.15 -0.19 -7.84
C THR A 90 -7.36 -0.59 -9.09
N VAL A 91 -8.04 -1.08 -10.13
CA VAL A 91 -7.40 -1.38 -11.42
C VAL A 91 -6.77 -0.12 -12.03
N LYS A 92 -7.45 1.04 -11.98
CA LYS A 92 -6.89 2.30 -12.48
C LYS A 92 -5.61 2.71 -11.76
N VAL A 93 -5.56 2.57 -10.43
CA VAL A 93 -4.34 2.90 -9.66
C VAL A 93 -3.21 1.96 -10.02
N MET A 94 -3.46 0.65 -10.05
CA MET A 94 -2.44 -0.35 -10.38
C MET A 94 -1.90 -0.15 -11.80
N ASN A 95 -2.78 0.10 -12.77
CA ASN A 95 -2.37 0.39 -14.14
C ASN A 95 -1.56 1.69 -14.22
N TYR A 96 -2.00 2.77 -13.56
CA TYR A 96 -1.21 4.01 -13.53
C TYR A 96 0.19 3.77 -12.95
N PHE A 97 0.28 3.00 -11.87
CA PHE A 97 1.57 2.64 -11.29
C PHE A 97 2.45 1.92 -12.30
N TYR A 98 1.95 0.86 -12.94
CA TYR A 98 2.74 0.07 -13.90
C TYR A 98 3.08 0.84 -15.19
N ASP A 99 2.16 1.62 -15.72
CA ASP A 99 2.32 2.28 -17.02
C ASP A 99 3.12 3.59 -16.93
N HIS A 100 3.10 4.25 -15.78
CA HIS A 100 3.64 5.60 -15.65
C HIS A 100 4.67 5.77 -14.53
N VAL A 101 4.61 4.99 -13.46
CA VAL A 101 5.51 5.16 -12.30
C VAL A 101 6.61 4.13 -12.30
N LEU A 102 6.28 2.84 -12.40
CA LEU A 102 7.26 1.77 -12.33
C LEU A 102 8.09 1.73 -13.61
N VAL A 103 9.41 1.82 -13.45
CA VAL A 103 10.36 1.65 -14.55
C VAL A 103 10.80 0.20 -14.64
N ASP A 104 11.12 -0.41 -13.50
CA ASP A 104 11.48 -1.82 -13.40
C ASP A 104 11.34 -2.31 -11.95
N ASN A 105 11.03 -3.60 -11.76
CA ASN A 105 10.96 -4.25 -10.45
C ASN A 105 11.60 -5.62 -10.52
N ALA A 106 12.47 -5.92 -9.56
CA ALA A 106 13.10 -7.21 -9.43
C ALA A 106 13.05 -7.72 -8.00
N THR A 107 12.75 -9.00 -7.88
CA THR A 107 12.70 -9.71 -6.61
C THR A 107 13.44 -11.05 -6.70
N THR A 108 13.93 -11.52 -5.57
CA THR A 108 14.49 -12.87 -5.39
C THR A 108 13.90 -13.53 -4.14
N GLY A 109 13.76 -14.85 -4.18
CA GLY A 109 13.23 -15.66 -3.08
C GLY A 109 11.72 -15.57 -2.88
N ASP A 110 11.14 -16.61 -2.28
CA ASP A 110 9.67 -16.76 -2.16
C ASP A 110 9.02 -15.69 -1.29
N LYS A 111 9.76 -15.14 -0.33
CA LYS A 111 9.30 -14.06 0.56
C LYS A 111 8.78 -12.85 -0.22
N PHE A 112 9.39 -12.53 -1.37
CA PHE A 112 9.12 -11.32 -2.12
C PHE A 112 8.46 -11.59 -3.48
N LYS A 113 7.90 -12.79 -3.70
CA LYS A 113 7.19 -13.13 -4.95
C LYS A 113 5.98 -12.21 -5.26
N LYS A 114 5.42 -11.59 -4.22
CA LYS A 114 4.31 -10.62 -4.26
C LYS A 114 4.77 -9.20 -3.90
N ALA A 115 6.06 -8.89 -4.07
CA ALA A 115 6.57 -7.52 -3.98
C ALA A 115 6.63 -6.91 -5.38
N TYR A 116 5.90 -5.84 -5.59
CA TYR A 116 5.62 -5.24 -6.88
C TYR A 116 6.29 -3.87 -7.06
N GLY A 117 7.08 -3.44 -6.09
CA GLY A 117 8.09 -2.39 -6.28
C GLY A 117 7.78 -1.05 -5.62
N LEU A 118 6.72 -0.96 -4.81
CA LEU A 118 6.46 0.24 -4.00
C LEU A 118 6.01 -0.13 -2.60
N GLY A 119 6.86 0.16 -1.62
CA GLY A 119 6.51 0.11 -0.21
C GLY A 119 5.76 1.38 0.22
N VAL A 120 4.71 1.21 1.02
CA VAL A 120 3.93 2.28 1.64
C VAL A 120 3.82 2.07 3.14
N TYR A 121 3.54 3.16 3.85
CA TYR A 121 3.24 3.13 5.27
C TYR A 121 1.80 2.61 5.47
N LEU A 122 1.69 1.48 6.15
CA LEU A 122 0.48 0.75 6.54
C LEU A 122 0.68 0.19 7.96
N PRO A 123 0.67 1.04 9.01
CA PRO A 123 0.94 0.63 10.39
C PRO A 123 -0.08 -0.38 10.90
N GLY A 124 0.39 -1.32 11.72
CA GLY A 124 -0.45 -2.38 12.29
C GLY A 124 -1.24 -1.97 13.54
N TRP A 125 -0.69 -1.07 14.35
CA TRP A 125 -1.15 -0.77 15.71
C TRP A 125 -1.70 0.64 15.85
N SER A 126 -0.84 1.64 15.65
CA SER A 126 -1.18 3.06 15.80
C SER A 126 -0.58 3.86 14.66
N PHE A 127 -1.27 4.93 14.29
CA PHE A 127 -0.74 5.96 13.42
C PHE A 127 0.40 6.73 14.13
N ASP A 128 1.46 7.01 13.39
CA ASP A 128 2.56 7.88 13.81
C ASP A 128 2.26 9.31 13.36
N ALA A 129 2.11 10.24 14.30
CA ALA A 129 1.74 11.62 14.01
C ALA A 129 2.80 12.34 13.17
N ASP A 130 4.07 11.95 13.28
CA ASP A 130 5.17 12.54 12.50
C ASP A 130 5.02 12.23 11.00
N TYR A 131 4.24 11.21 10.63
CA TYR A 131 3.92 10.92 9.23
C TYR A 131 3.20 12.09 8.55
N ASN A 132 2.43 12.88 9.30
CA ASN A 132 1.75 14.08 8.78
C ASN A 132 2.72 15.17 8.36
N GLU A 133 4.00 15.09 8.71
CA GLU A 133 4.98 16.10 8.32
C GLU A 133 5.47 15.93 6.87
N LEU A 134 5.30 14.73 6.30
CA LEU A 134 5.75 14.38 4.95
C LEU A 134 4.87 15.06 3.88
N SER A 135 5.48 15.54 2.79
CA SER A 135 4.73 16.09 1.64
C SER A 135 3.75 15.08 1.05
N TRP A 136 4.09 13.79 1.07
CA TRP A 136 3.18 12.74 0.59
C TRP A 136 1.88 12.65 1.41
N ALA A 137 1.97 12.84 2.72
CA ALA A 137 0.81 12.90 3.60
C ALA A 137 0.05 14.21 3.37
N LYS A 138 0.71 15.36 3.59
CA LYS A 138 0.10 16.70 3.52
C LYS A 138 -0.63 17.00 2.22
N ASP A 139 -0.07 16.55 1.10
CA ASP A 139 -0.63 16.89 -0.20
C ASP A 139 -1.70 15.89 -0.65
N GLY A 140 -1.71 14.67 -0.09
CA GLY A 140 -2.57 13.57 -0.50
C GLY A 140 -3.64 13.23 0.54
N ARG A 141 -4.18 12.01 0.45
CA ARG A 141 -5.17 11.50 1.40
C ARG A 141 -4.70 10.31 2.24
N TRP A 142 -3.40 10.00 2.18
CA TRP A 142 -2.89 8.75 2.73
C TRP A 142 -2.87 8.76 4.26
N ASP A 143 -2.66 9.92 4.88
CA ASP A 143 -2.73 10.09 6.33
C ASP A 143 -4.16 9.94 6.86
N GLU A 144 -5.19 10.52 6.23
CA GLU A 144 -6.57 10.28 6.69
C GLU A 144 -6.93 8.81 6.54
N PHE A 145 -6.47 8.16 5.47
CA PHE A 145 -6.63 6.72 5.31
C PHE A 145 -5.98 5.94 6.46
N MET A 146 -4.75 6.29 6.85
CA MET A 146 -4.03 5.58 7.92
C MET A 146 -4.65 5.83 9.29
N GLN A 147 -5.10 7.06 9.55
CA GLN A 147 -5.83 7.41 10.77
C GLN A 147 -7.14 6.63 10.84
N TRP A 148 -7.92 6.57 9.75
CA TRP A 148 -9.14 5.77 9.69
C TRP A 148 -8.87 4.27 9.92
N LEU A 149 -7.84 3.72 9.28
CA LEU A 149 -7.50 2.30 9.35
C LEU A 149 -7.05 1.87 10.75
N THR A 150 -6.43 2.79 11.51
CA THR A 150 -5.89 2.52 12.86
C THR A 150 -6.77 3.04 14.00
N ALA A 151 -7.81 3.82 13.69
CA ALA A 151 -8.77 4.26 14.69
C ALA A 151 -9.42 3.06 15.37
N LYS A 152 -9.39 3.07 16.72
CA LYS A 152 -10.12 2.09 17.53
C LYS A 152 -11.61 2.19 17.21
N ASP A 153 -12.27 1.06 17.04
CA ASP A 153 -13.72 1.06 16.88
C ASP A 153 -14.36 1.63 18.15
N ALA A 154 -15.38 2.47 17.99
CA ALA A 154 -16.08 3.04 19.13
C ALA A 154 -16.64 1.90 19.99
N ALA A 155 -16.36 1.91 21.29
CA ALA A 155 -16.96 0.96 22.22
C ALA A 155 -18.49 1.06 22.11
N PRO A 156 -19.23 -0.08 22.12
CA PRO A 156 -20.68 -0.02 22.16
C PRO A 156 -21.11 0.81 23.38
N ALA A 157 -22.02 1.76 23.16
CA ALA A 157 -22.53 2.63 24.20
C ALA A 157 -23.03 1.76 25.37
N ALA A 158 -22.49 1.99 26.57
CA ALA A 158 -22.89 1.27 27.76
C ALA A 158 -24.39 1.50 27.99
N THR A 159 -25.20 0.47 27.79
CA THR A 159 -26.62 0.48 28.11
C THR A 159 -26.73 0.73 29.62
N THR A 160 -27.06 1.96 29.99
CA THR A 160 -27.28 2.30 31.40
C THR A 160 -28.66 1.74 31.76
N ALA A 161 -28.68 0.50 32.27
CA ALA A 161 -29.86 -0.06 32.88
C ALA A 161 -30.10 0.67 34.21
N ALA A 162 -31.02 1.63 34.21
CA ALA A 162 -31.57 2.20 35.42
C ALA A 162 -32.30 1.08 36.19
N ARG A 163 -31.95 0.91 37.47
CA ARG A 163 -32.70 0.12 38.45
C ARG A 163 -33.68 1.03 39.18
#